data_AF-A0A0R3FEE2-F1
#
_entry.id   AF-A0A0R3FEE2-F1
#
_cell.length_a   1.000
_cell.length_b   1.000
_cell.length_c   1.000
_cell.angle_alpha   90.00
_cell.angle_beta   90.00
_cell.angle_gamma   90.00
#
_symmetry.space_group_name_H-M   'P 1'
#
loop_
_entity.id
_entity.type
_entity.pdbx_description
1 polymer ?
#
loop_
_entity_poly.entity_id
_entity_poly.type
_entity_poly.pdbx_seq_one_letter_code
_entity_poly.pdbx_strand_id
1 'polypeptide(L)'
;MLELFGDFALYMTTLIKDLPQPPLAVAGVARIDLDVLAAIPEPFESTIAQNVIAANKPGAAAPVMPTLLYHGSRDRFIGDQFVPEQGAKALIESWRSKGATVDYLPVPGEHLIAAGWAMPSVLRWMRGALGD
;
A
#
# COMPACT_ATOMS: atom_id res chain seq x y z
N MET A 1 4.36 13.22 20.17
CA MET A 1 3.70 12.88 18.89
C MET A 1 3.07 14.12 18.24
N LEU A 2 2.35 14.98 18.98
CA LEU A 2 1.83 16.25 18.44
C LEU A 2 2.93 17.19 17.90
N GLU A 3 4.12 17.15 18.49
CA GLU A 3 5.30 17.94 18.06
C GLU A 3 5.81 17.60 16.64
N LEU A 4 5.34 16.51 16.02
CA LEU A 4 5.68 16.16 14.65
C LEU A 4 4.78 16.86 13.62
N PHE A 5 3.65 17.41 14.05
CA PHE A 5 2.70 18.10 13.17
C PHE A 5 2.98 19.60 13.16
N GLY A 6 3.11 20.17 11.97
CA GLY A 6 3.24 21.61 11.79
C GLY A 6 1.91 22.35 12.00
N ASP A 7 1.98 23.67 12.13
CA ASP A 7 0.81 24.53 12.34
C ASP A 7 -0.26 24.36 11.24
N PHE A 8 0.17 24.15 9.99
CA PHE A 8 -0.75 23.90 8.87
C PHE A 8 -1.53 22.59 9.05
N ALA A 9 -0.89 21.51 9.50
CA ALA A 9 -1.58 20.25 9.77
C ALA A 9 -2.61 20.39 10.90
N LEU A 10 -2.25 21.12 11.96
CA LEU A 10 -3.18 21.41 13.07
C LEU A 10 -4.36 22.25 12.60
N TYR A 11 -4.12 23.29 11.79
CA TYR A 11 -5.18 24.08 11.16
C TYR A 11 -6.10 23.22 10.29
N MET A 12 -5.55 22.44 9.37
CA MET A 12 -6.33 21.54 8.50
C MET A 12 -7.17 20.56 9.32
N THR A 13 -6.64 20.04 10.43
CA THR A 13 -7.38 19.16 11.34
C THR A 13 -8.63 19.84 11.89
N THR A 14 -8.58 21.13 12.24
CA THR A 14 -9.78 21.86 12.69
C THR A 14 -10.88 21.94 11.63
N LEU A 15 -10.51 21.89 10.34
CA LEU A 15 -11.46 21.97 9.23
C LEU A 15 -12.05 20.60 8.85
N ILE A 16 -11.26 19.53 8.97
CA ILE A 16 -11.62 18.23 8.36
C ILE A 16 -11.92 17.12 9.36
N LYS A 17 -11.64 17.31 10.67
CA LYS A 17 -11.82 16.26 11.69
C LYS A 17 -13.24 15.69 11.78
N ASP A 18 -14.24 16.48 11.41
CA ASP A 18 -15.66 16.11 11.49
C ASP A 18 -16.25 15.68 10.12
N LEU A 19 -15.41 15.56 9.08
CA LEU A 19 -15.85 15.07 7.77
C LEU A 19 -16.06 13.54 7.80
N PRO A 20 -17.07 13.02 7.08
CA PRO A 20 -17.25 11.59 6.94
C PRO A 20 -16.14 10.97 6.05
N GLN A 21 -16.03 9.64 6.10
CA GLN A 21 -14.98 8.91 5.41
C GLN A 21 -14.93 9.11 3.88
N PRO A 22 -16.04 9.17 3.12
CA PRO A 22 -15.95 9.29 1.67
C PRO A 22 -15.30 10.61 1.20
N PRO A 23 -15.64 11.80 1.73
CA PRO A 23 -14.90 13.03 1.45
C PRO A 23 -13.40 12.95 1.80
N LEU A 24 -13.04 12.35 2.94
CA LEU A 24 -11.65 12.19 3.34
C LEU A 24 -10.89 11.24 2.41
N ALA A 25 -11.52 10.17 1.93
CA ALA A 25 -10.92 9.24 0.99
C ALA A 25 -10.59 9.91 -0.35
N VAL A 26 -11.48 10.77 -0.85
CA VAL A 26 -11.24 11.56 -2.07
C VAL A 26 -10.03 12.49 -1.93
N ALA A 27 -9.79 13.03 -0.73
CA ALA A 27 -8.61 13.87 -0.48
C ALA A 27 -7.27 13.12 -0.70
N GLY A 28 -7.27 11.78 -0.64
CA GLY A 28 -6.09 10.97 -0.99
C GLY A 28 -5.59 11.18 -2.43
N VAL A 29 -6.46 11.62 -3.35
CA VAL A 29 -6.07 11.99 -4.72
C VAL A 29 -5.16 13.21 -4.74
N ALA A 30 -5.29 14.12 -3.77
CA ALA A 30 -4.47 15.33 -3.70
C ALA A 30 -3.00 15.05 -3.41
N ARG A 31 -2.66 13.87 -2.86
CA ARG A 31 -1.28 13.46 -2.53
C ARG A 31 -0.49 14.58 -1.86
N ILE A 32 -1.08 15.16 -0.81
CA ILE A 32 -0.49 16.27 -0.06
C ILE A 32 0.90 15.82 0.42
N ASP A 33 1.91 16.62 0.10
CA ASP A 33 3.28 16.35 0.54
C ASP A 33 3.34 16.35 2.06
N LEU A 34 3.99 15.34 2.64
CA LEU A 34 4.10 15.25 4.09
C LEU A 34 4.95 16.41 4.64
N ASP A 35 5.85 16.99 3.84
CA ASP A 35 6.64 18.17 4.20
C ASP A 35 5.78 19.36 4.62
N VAL A 36 4.60 19.55 4.00
CA VAL A 36 3.72 20.68 4.35
C VAL A 36 2.92 20.43 5.62
N LEU A 37 2.84 19.18 6.08
CA LEU A 37 2.12 18.77 7.28
C LEU A 37 3.04 18.55 8.48
N ALA A 38 4.34 18.33 8.25
CA ALA A 38 5.31 18.04 9.29
C ALA A 38 5.89 19.32 9.92
N ALA A 39 6.26 19.24 11.20
CA ALA A 39 7.01 20.28 11.90
C ALA A 39 8.54 20.17 11.67
N ILE A 40 8.98 19.12 10.98
CA ILE A 40 10.39 18.82 10.69
C ILE A 40 10.59 18.76 9.18
N PRO A 41 11.76 19.21 8.67
CA PRO A 41 12.09 19.05 7.26
C PRO A 41 12.31 17.58 6.92
N GLU A 42 11.95 17.18 5.71
CA GLU A 42 12.20 15.84 5.16
C GLU A 42 11.75 14.72 6.13
N PRO A 43 10.46 14.67 6.52
CA PRO A 43 9.99 13.84 7.63
C PRO A 43 10.26 12.35 7.39
N PHE A 44 10.32 11.88 6.14
CA PHE A 44 10.67 10.51 5.79
C PHE A 44 12.14 10.16 6.04
N GLU A 45 13.06 11.12 5.99
CA GLU A 45 14.49 10.92 6.27
C GLU A 45 14.81 10.99 7.77
N SER A 46 13.84 11.41 8.59
CA SER A 46 14.00 11.45 10.04
C SER A 46 14.28 10.06 10.62
N THR A 47 15.08 10.02 11.69
CA THR A 47 15.38 8.77 12.42
C THR A 47 14.10 8.05 12.88
N ILE A 48 13.06 8.81 13.27
CA ILE A 48 11.78 8.25 13.70
C ILE A 48 11.11 7.52 12.53
N ALA A 49 10.99 8.18 11.37
CA ALA A 49 10.36 7.59 10.19
C ALA A 49 11.14 6.36 9.68
N GLN A 50 12.47 6.46 9.57
CA GLN A 50 13.31 5.34 9.13
C GLN A 50 13.20 4.13 10.05
N ASN A 51 13.13 4.35 11.37
CA ASN A 51 12.91 3.25 12.33
C ASN A 51 11.54 2.60 12.15
N VAL A 52 10.48 3.40 11.93
CA VAL A 52 9.12 2.88 11.65
C VAL A 52 9.10 2.11 10.34
N ILE A 53 9.70 2.64 9.27
CA ILE A 53 9.79 1.97 7.97
C ILE A 53 10.55 0.66 8.10
N ALA A 54 11.72 0.65 8.74
CA ALA A 54 12.52 -0.55 8.93
C ALA A 54 11.78 -1.64 9.72
N ALA A 55 11.03 -1.25 10.75
CA ALA A 55 10.25 -2.18 11.57
C ALA A 55 9.02 -2.76 10.85
N ASN A 56 8.46 -2.05 9.85
CA ASN A 56 7.19 -2.42 9.22
C ASN A 56 7.32 -2.86 7.75
N LYS A 57 8.47 -2.65 7.10
CA LYS A 57 8.67 -3.01 5.69
C LYS A 57 8.59 -4.53 5.52
N PRO A 58 7.62 -5.05 4.74
CA PRO A 58 7.51 -6.49 4.50
C PRO A 58 8.70 -6.97 3.65
N GLY A 59 9.02 -8.26 3.77
CA GLY A 59 10.07 -8.92 2.97
C GLY A 59 11.18 -9.56 3.79
N ALA A 60 11.36 -9.17 5.06
CA ALA A 60 12.39 -9.74 5.94
C ALA A 60 12.22 -11.26 6.14
N ALA A 61 11.01 -11.69 6.50
CA ALA A 61 10.61 -13.10 6.54
C ALA A 61 9.83 -13.45 5.27
N ALA A 62 10.15 -14.60 4.67
CA ALA A 62 9.40 -15.14 3.54
C ALA A 62 8.30 -16.10 4.04
N PRO A 63 7.11 -16.13 3.40
CA PRO A 63 6.04 -17.02 3.80
C PRO A 63 6.42 -18.49 3.52
N VAL A 64 6.01 -19.39 4.42
CA VAL A 64 6.18 -20.85 4.25
C VAL A 64 5.03 -21.48 3.46
N MET A 65 3.87 -20.83 3.45
CA MET A 65 2.72 -21.25 2.67
C MET A 65 2.75 -20.61 1.26
N PRO A 66 2.20 -21.29 0.23
CA PRO A 66 1.96 -20.66 -1.06
C PRO A 66 1.21 -19.33 -0.86
N THR A 67 1.62 -18.29 -1.58
CA THR A 67 1.06 -16.94 -1.44
C THR A 67 0.73 -16.36 -2.81
N LEU A 68 -0.45 -15.76 -2.97
CA LEU A 68 -0.83 -14.99 -4.15
C LEU A 68 -0.86 -13.50 -3.80
N LEU A 69 -0.15 -12.69 -4.58
CA LEU A 69 -0.31 -11.24 -4.58
C LEU A 69 -1.02 -10.82 -5.87
N TYR A 70 -2.13 -10.09 -5.74
CA TYR A 70 -2.81 -9.47 -6.87
C TYR A 70 -2.71 -7.95 -6.76
N HIS A 71 -2.65 -7.25 -7.89
CA HIS A 71 -2.54 -5.79 -7.92
C HIS A 71 -3.18 -5.19 -9.16
N GLY A 72 -3.73 -3.98 -9.02
CA GLY A 72 -4.18 -3.16 -10.15
C GLY A 72 -2.99 -2.73 -11.00
N SER A 73 -2.79 -3.37 -12.15
CA SER A 73 -1.54 -3.23 -12.93
C SER A 73 -1.67 -2.21 -14.04
N ARG A 74 -0.62 -1.39 -14.22
CA ARG A 74 -0.52 -0.45 -15.35
C ARG A 74 -0.38 -1.15 -16.69
N ASP A 75 0.02 -2.43 -16.68
CA ASP A 75 0.11 -3.26 -17.89
C ASP A 75 -1.27 -3.77 -18.33
N ARG A 76 -2.30 -3.64 -17.47
CA ARG A 76 -3.67 -4.14 -17.72
C ARG A 76 -4.71 -3.04 -17.85
N PHE A 77 -4.48 -1.86 -17.25
CA PHE A 77 -5.29 -0.66 -17.41
C PHE A 77 -4.51 0.58 -16.92
N ILE A 78 -5.13 1.52 -16.21
CA ILE A 78 -4.45 2.72 -15.68
C ILE A 78 -3.56 2.45 -14.45
N GLY A 79 -3.69 1.27 -13.84
CA GLY A 79 -3.01 0.86 -12.61
C GLY A 79 -3.53 1.53 -11.35
N ASP A 80 -3.09 1.03 -10.20
CA ASP A 80 -3.45 1.57 -8.89
C ASP A 80 -2.82 2.95 -8.63
N GLN A 81 -3.66 3.94 -8.32
CA GLN A 81 -3.29 5.34 -8.09
C GLN A 81 -2.93 5.63 -6.63
N PHE A 82 -3.21 4.72 -5.70
CA PHE A 82 -2.96 4.92 -4.28
C PHE A 82 -1.79 4.05 -3.80
N VAL A 83 -1.71 2.80 -4.27
CA VAL A 83 -0.68 1.84 -3.87
C VAL A 83 0.19 1.46 -5.07
N PRO A 84 1.47 1.88 -5.12
CA PRO A 84 2.36 1.58 -6.24
C PRO A 84 2.62 0.07 -6.43
N GLU A 85 2.39 -0.43 -7.64
CA GLU A 85 2.62 -1.84 -8.03
C GLU A 85 4.10 -2.27 -7.83
N GLN A 86 5.04 -1.34 -7.95
CA GLN A 86 6.48 -1.59 -7.82
C GLN A 86 6.84 -2.14 -6.43
N GLY A 87 6.16 -1.67 -5.37
CA GLY A 87 6.38 -2.18 -4.01
C GLY A 87 5.99 -3.65 -3.88
N ALA A 88 4.85 -4.05 -4.48
CA ALA A 88 4.41 -5.44 -4.51
C ALA A 88 5.38 -6.32 -5.33
N LYS A 89 5.83 -5.86 -6.50
CA LYS A 89 6.81 -6.57 -7.34
C LYS A 89 8.14 -6.78 -6.60
N ALA A 90 8.66 -5.77 -5.90
CA ALA A 90 9.87 -5.89 -5.11
C ALA A 90 9.72 -6.87 -3.93
N LEU A 91 8.55 -6.90 -3.28
CA LEU A 91 8.26 -7.87 -2.22
C LEU A 91 8.26 -9.32 -2.76
N ILE A 92 7.62 -9.53 -3.91
CA ILE A 92 7.56 -10.84 -4.59
C ILE A 92 8.97 -11.34 -4.91
N GLU A 93 9.83 -10.48 -5.46
CA GLU A 93 11.22 -10.82 -5.74
C GLU A 93 12.01 -11.14 -4.47
N SER A 94 11.85 -10.32 -3.41
CA SER A 94 12.47 -10.56 -2.11
C SER A 94 12.03 -11.89 -1.48
N TRP A 95 10.79 -12.31 -1.65
CA TRP A 95 10.30 -13.58 -1.11
C TRP A 95 10.72 -14.77 -1.95
N ARG A 96 10.65 -14.66 -3.29
CA ARG A 96 11.10 -15.72 -4.21
C ARG A 96 12.59 -16.01 -4.07
N SER A 97 13.43 -14.99 -3.89
CA SER A 97 14.87 -15.17 -3.65
C SER A 97 15.19 -15.91 -2.34
N LYS A 98 14.23 -15.98 -1.41
CA LYS A 98 14.30 -16.74 -0.15
C LYS A 98 13.62 -18.11 -0.23
N GLY A 99 13.23 -18.55 -1.43
CA GLY A 99 12.62 -19.86 -1.68
C GLY A 99 11.11 -19.93 -1.47
N ALA A 100 10.42 -18.82 -1.23
CA ALA A 100 8.97 -18.85 -1.08
C ALA A 100 8.25 -19.03 -2.43
N THR A 101 7.18 -19.84 -2.41
CA THR A 101 6.25 -20.01 -3.53
C THR A 101 5.27 -18.83 -3.55
N VAL A 102 5.55 -17.86 -4.42
CA VAL A 102 4.72 -16.65 -4.55
C VAL A 102 4.26 -16.49 -5.99
N ASP A 103 2.95 -16.39 -6.19
CA ASP A 103 2.32 -16.07 -7.47
C ASP A 103 1.95 -14.59 -7.57
N TYR A 104 1.95 -14.06 -8.79
CA TYR A 104 1.54 -12.69 -9.07
C TYR A 104 0.38 -12.66 -10.07
N LEU A 105 -0.71 -11.99 -9.70
CA LEU A 105 -1.87 -11.78 -10.54
C LEU A 105 -2.05 -10.29 -10.86
N PRO A 106 -1.56 -9.80 -12.02
CA PRO A 106 -1.91 -8.47 -12.47
C PRO A 106 -3.35 -8.46 -12.96
N VAL A 107 -4.18 -7.58 -12.39
CA VAL A 107 -5.59 -7.41 -12.81
C VAL A 107 -5.81 -6.06 -13.48
N PRO A 108 -6.77 -5.96 -14.41
CA PRO A 108 -7.28 -4.67 -14.85
C PRO A 108 -7.82 -3.91 -13.65
N GLY A 109 -7.31 -2.72 -13.39
CA GLY A 109 -7.89 -1.92 -12.34
C GLY A 109 -7.06 -0.71 -11.94
N GLU A 110 -7.80 0.34 -11.64
CA GLU A 110 -7.52 1.23 -10.52
C GLU A 110 -7.76 0.48 -9.19
N HIS A 111 -7.43 1.10 -8.06
CA HIS A 111 -7.46 0.50 -6.72
C HIS A 111 -8.76 -0.25 -6.35
N LEU A 112 -9.93 0.32 -6.66
CA LEU A 112 -11.23 -0.23 -6.26
C LEU A 112 -11.69 -1.37 -7.20
N ILE A 113 -11.57 -1.18 -8.51
CA ILE A 113 -11.87 -2.21 -9.51
C ILE A 113 -10.98 -3.43 -9.29
N ALA A 114 -9.68 -3.24 -9.00
CA ALA A 114 -8.75 -4.34 -8.77
C ALA A 114 -9.20 -5.24 -7.60
N ALA A 115 -9.72 -4.65 -6.51
CA ALA A 115 -10.21 -5.38 -5.35
C ALA A 115 -11.37 -6.32 -5.69
N GLY A 116 -12.35 -5.87 -6.48
CA GLY A 116 -13.47 -6.70 -6.92
C GLY A 116 -13.08 -7.69 -8.02
N TRP A 117 -12.32 -7.23 -9.02
CA TRP A 117 -11.99 -7.99 -10.22
C TRP A 117 -11.15 -9.23 -9.94
N ALA A 118 -10.26 -9.16 -8.95
CA ALA A 118 -9.38 -10.28 -8.61
C ALA A 118 -10.13 -11.48 -8.02
N MET A 119 -11.28 -11.27 -7.37
CA MET A 119 -11.91 -12.26 -6.49
C MET A 119 -12.17 -13.63 -7.15
N PRO A 120 -12.76 -13.72 -8.36
CA PRO A 120 -12.96 -15.03 -8.99
C PRO A 120 -11.66 -15.80 -9.24
N SER A 121 -10.57 -15.10 -9.56
CA SER A 121 -9.26 -15.71 -9.79
C SER A 121 -8.56 -16.09 -8.48
N VAL A 122 -8.68 -15.25 -7.45
CA VAL A 122 -8.19 -15.56 -6.09
C VAL A 122 -8.85 -16.83 -5.56
N LEU A 123 -10.17 -16.95 -5.65
CA LEU A 123 -10.91 -18.13 -5.18
C LEU A 123 -10.50 -19.41 -5.94
N ARG A 124 -10.23 -19.32 -7.24
CA ARG A 124 -9.71 -20.46 -8.02
C ARG A 124 -8.29 -20.83 -7.58
N TRP A 125 -7.43 -19.85 -7.38
CA TRP A 125 -6.07 -20.07 -6.92
C TRP A 125 -6.05 -20.72 -5.53
N MET A 126 -6.92 -20.27 -4.61
CA MET A 126 -7.03 -20.86 -3.27
C MET A 126 -7.38 -22.34 -3.31
N ARG A 127 -8.37 -22.75 -4.13
CA ARG A 127 -8.72 -24.18 -4.28
C ARG A 127 -7.52 -25.00 -4.76
N GLY A 128 -6.84 -24.54 -5.80
CA GLY A 128 -5.66 -25.20 -6.32
C GLY A 128 -4.51 -25.28 -5.31
N ALA A 129 -4.30 -24.23 -4.50
CA ALA A 129 -3.27 -24.21 -3.48
C ALA A 129 -3.58 -25.12 -2.28
N LEU A 130 -4.86 -25.38 -2.00
CA LEU A 130 -5.32 -26.27 -0.93
C LEU A 130 -5.44 -27.74 -1.36
N GLY A 131 -5.37 -28.02 -2.67
CA GLY A 131 -5.43 -29.37 -3.22
C GLY A 131 -6.85 -29.89 -3.49
N ASP A 132 -7.83 -28.98 -3.65
CA ASP A 132 -9.21 -29.28 -4.03
C ASP A 132 -9.44 -29.20 -5.56
#